data_AF-A0A2S9PUI2-F1
#
_entry.id   AF-A0A2S9PUI2-F1
#
_cell.length_a   1.000
_cell.length_b   1.000
_cell.length_c   1.000
_cell.angle_alpha   90.00
_cell.angle_beta   90.00
_cell.angle_gamma   90.00
#
_symmetry.space_group_name_H-M   'P 1'
#
loop_
_entity.id
_entity.type
_entity.pdbx_description
1 polymer ?
#
loop_
_entity_poly.entity_id
_entity_poly.type
_entity_poly.pdbx_seq_one_letter_code
_entity_poly.pdbx_strand_id
1 'polypeptide(L)'
;MRIGLLTEGGYPYARGESALWCDRLTRGLAQHEYDVYALTRTARQERAGRMPTAPSVRSVRTAALWTPAGSDRAADRGYGRRERRLYAHHMAELAAGVCAGGEYAAGEYAGGQYAGGERGPAGGERAGGGADAAFAAGLYGLADLAREYGAPPPALRYETAVRAL
;
A
#
# COMPACT_ATOMS: atom_id res chain seq x y z
N MET A 1 -29.93 -6.98 -21.88
CA MET A 1 -28.94 -5.88 -21.89
C MET A 1 -27.64 -6.38 -21.26
N ARG A 2 -26.49 -5.84 -21.69
CA ARG A 2 -25.17 -6.19 -21.13
C ARG A 2 -24.72 -5.08 -20.18
N ILE A 3 -24.23 -5.45 -19.00
CA ILE A 3 -23.83 -4.53 -17.94
C ILE A 3 -22.38 -4.82 -17.55
N GLY A 4 -21.55 -3.78 -17.52
CA GLY A 4 -20.21 -3.85 -16.91
C GLY A 4 -20.31 -3.54 -15.43
N LEU A 5 -19.91 -4.47 -14.56
CA LEU A 5 -19.92 -4.29 -13.11
C LEU A 5 -18.49 -4.15 -12.59
N LEU A 6 -18.09 -2.94 -12.20
CA LEU A 6 -16.79 -2.67 -11.58
C LEU A 6 -16.92 -2.74 -10.06
N THR A 7 -16.10 -3.57 -9.41
CA THR A 7 -16.13 -3.76 -7.95
C THR A 7 -14.76 -3.50 -7.33
N GLU A 8 -14.70 -2.59 -6.36
CA GLU A 8 -13.52 -2.44 -5.51
C GLU A 8 -13.65 -3.38 -4.32
N GLY A 9 -12.69 -4.26 -4.12
CA GLY A 9 -12.60 -5.03 -2.88
C GLY A 9 -13.61 -6.17 -2.72
N GLY A 10 -14.70 -6.26 -3.52
CA GLY A 10 -15.83 -7.12 -3.18
C GLY A 10 -16.81 -7.53 -4.27
N TYR A 11 -16.38 -8.32 -5.25
CA TYR A 11 -17.11 -9.43 -5.90
C TYR A 11 -16.30 -9.87 -7.12
N PRO A 12 -16.00 -11.16 -7.34
CA PRO A 12 -16.49 -12.32 -6.58
C PRO A 12 -15.64 -12.68 -5.36
N TYR A 13 -14.70 -11.85 -4.92
CA TYR A 13 -13.84 -12.17 -3.78
C TYR A 13 -14.62 -12.08 -2.45
N ALA A 14 -14.59 -13.18 -1.67
CA ALA A 14 -15.45 -13.39 -0.49
C ALA A 14 -15.19 -12.43 0.70
N ARG A 15 -14.12 -11.63 0.65
CA ARG A 15 -13.70 -10.73 1.73
C ARG A 15 -13.97 -9.25 1.50
N GLY A 16 -14.86 -8.92 0.56
CA GLY A 16 -15.26 -7.53 0.33
C GLY A 16 -16.57 -7.15 1.00
N GLU A 17 -16.64 -5.93 1.53
CA GLU A 17 -17.84 -5.38 2.17
C GLU A 17 -19.07 -5.42 1.26
N SER A 18 -18.86 -5.26 -0.06
CA SER A 18 -19.93 -5.28 -1.07
C SER A 18 -20.15 -6.64 -1.73
N ALA A 19 -19.37 -7.68 -1.38
CA ALA A 19 -19.36 -8.96 -2.12
C ALA A 19 -20.72 -9.65 -2.14
N LEU A 20 -21.38 -9.75 -0.99
CA LEU A 20 -22.70 -10.37 -0.87
C LEU A 20 -23.80 -9.54 -1.54
N TRP A 21 -23.67 -8.21 -1.53
CA TRP A 21 -24.64 -7.33 -2.17
C TRP A 21 -24.57 -7.45 -3.69
N CYS A 22 -23.36 -7.36 -4.27
CA CYS A 22 -23.13 -7.59 -5.70
C CYS A 22 -23.58 -8.98 -6.15
N ASP A 23 -23.34 -10.00 -5.33
CA ASP A 23 -23.75 -11.38 -5.59
C ASP A 23 -25.27 -11.56 -5.60
N ARG A 24 -25.99 -10.86 -4.70
CA ARG A 24 -27.46 -10.80 -4.75
C ARG A 24 -27.96 -10.02 -5.95
N LEU A 25 -27.30 -8.92 -6.32
CA LEU A 25 -27.68 -8.10 -7.46
C LEU A 25 -27.60 -8.88 -8.77
N THR A 26 -26.50 -9.59 -9.02
CA THR A 26 -26.33 -10.36 -10.27
C THR A 26 -27.27 -11.55 -10.36
N ARG A 27 -27.65 -12.17 -9.23
CA ARG A 27 -28.69 -13.21 -9.19
C ARG A 27 -30.11 -12.68 -9.30
N GLY A 28 -30.41 -11.55 -8.65
CA GLY A 28 -31.74 -10.95 -8.63
C GLY A 28 -32.12 -10.30 -9.96
N LEU A 29 -31.14 -9.88 -10.75
CA LEU A 29 -31.30 -9.29 -12.08
C LEU A 29 -30.75 -10.21 -13.17
N ALA A 30 -31.14 -11.49 -13.14
CA ALA A 30 -30.64 -12.54 -14.03
C ALA A 30 -31.02 -12.36 -15.51
N GLN A 31 -31.98 -11.48 -15.83
CA GLN A 31 -32.31 -11.09 -17.21
C GLN A 31 -31.25 -10.23 -17.90
N HIS A 32 -30.21 -9.82 -17.17
CA HIS A 32 -29.08 -9.06 -17.68
C HIS A 32 -27.81 -9.90 -17.63
N GLU A 33 -26.93 -9.68 -18.61
CA GLU A 33 -25.62 -10.32 -18.64
C GLU A 33 -24.58 -9.39 -18.05
N TYR A 34 -23.65 -9.93 -17.25
CA TYR A 34 -22.64 -9.15 -16.53
C TYR A 34 -21.22 -9.51 -16.97
N ASP A 35 -20.44 -8.49 -17.28
CA ASP A 35 -18.98 -8.56 -17.35
C ASP A 35 -18.41 -7.90 -16.09
N VAL A 36 -17.78 -8.70 -15.22
CA VAL A 36 -17.34 -8.26 -13.89
C VAL A 36 -15.86 -7.88 -13.91
N TYR A 37 -15.55 -6.69 -13.43
CA TYR A 37 -14.20 -6.17 -13.26
C TYR A 37 -13.90 -6.02 -11.77
N ALA A 38 -13.14 -6.95 -11.22
CA ALA A 38 -12.81 -7.01 -9.80
C ALA A 38 -11.45 -6.37 -9.53
N LEU A 39 -11.45 -5.24 -8.82
CA LEU A 39 -10.24 -4.57 -8.36
C LEU A 39 -9.83 -5.14 -7.00
N THR A 40 -8.63 -5.70 -6.91
CA THR A 40 -8.09 -6.26 -5.66
C THR A 40 -7.03 -5.32 -5.11
N ARG A 41 -7.01 -5.16 -3.78
CA ARG A 41 -6.08 -4.25 -3.09
C ARG A 41 -4.96 -4.96 -2.36
N THR A 42 -5.03 -6.29 -2.24
CA THR A 42 -4.02 -7.10 -1.56
C THR A 42 -3.95 -8.51 -2.15
N ALA A 43 -2.78 -9.15 -2.06
CA ALA A 43 -2.60 -10.56 -2.40
C ALA A 43 -3.49 -11.50 -1.55
N ARG A 44 -3.71 -11.14 -0.28
CA ARG A 44 -4.52 -11.93 0.66
C ARG A 44 -5.97 -12.04 0.19
N GLN A 45 -6.51 -10.99 -0.41
CA GLN A 45 -7.88 -10.95 -0.93
C GLN A 45 -8.07 -11.96 -2.07
N GLU A 46 -7.08 -12.10 -2.95
CA GLU A 46 -7.14 -13.07 -4.06
C GLU A 46 -6.99 -14.51 -3.57
N ARG A 47 -6.09 -14.75 -2.61
CA ARG A 47 -5.87 -16.06 -1.99
C ARG A 47 -7.06 -16.55 -1.17
N ALA A 48 -7.90 -15.65 -0.69
CA ALA A 48 -9.11 -16.00 0.07
C ALA A 48 -10.17 -16.74 -0.77
N GLY A 49 -9.97 -16.84 -2.08
CA GLY A 49 -10.87 -17.55 -2.98
C GLY A 49 -12.02 -16.67 -3.49
N ARG A 50 -12.70 -17.20 -4.51
CA ARG A 50 -13.85 -16.56 -5.16
C ARG A 50 -15.13 -17.27 -4.75
N MET A 51 -16.19 -16.50 -4.57
CA MET A 51 -17.55 -17.02 -4.48
C MET A 51 -17.98 -17.60 -5.83
N PRO A 52 -18.85 -18.62 -5.86
CA PRO A 52 -19.52 -19.05 -7.07
C PRO A 52 -20.30 -17.89 -7.70
N THR A 53 -20.05 -17.63 -8.97
CA THR A 53 -20.73 -16.56 -9.72
C THR A 53 -22.10 -17.02 -10.22
N ALA A 54 -23.00 -16.07 -10.42
CA ALA A 54 -24.31 -16.34 -11.02
C ALA A 54 -24.16 -16.74 -12.50
N PRO A 55 -25.07 -17.53 -13.09
CA PRO A 55 -25.04 -17.88 -14.51
C PRO A 55 -25.09 -16.67 -15.46
N SER A 56 -25.65 -15.54 -14.99
CA SER A 56 -25.70 -14.27 -15.70
C SER A 56 -24.33 -13.58 -15.83
N VAL A 57 -23.32 -14.02 -15.06
CA VAL A 57 -21.95 -13.49 -15.13
C VAL A 57 -21.18 -14.22 -16.23
N ARG A 58 -20.87 -13.49 -17.30
CA ARG A 58 -20.16 -14.04 -18.47
C ARG A 58 -18.66 -14.09 -18.29
N SER A 59 -18.10 -13.10 -17.62
CA SER A 59 -16.67 -13.01 -17.40
C SER A 59 -16.34 -12.32 -16.09
N VAL A 60 -15.22 -12.71 -15.49
CA VAL A 60 -14.62 -12.03 -14.33
C VAL A 60 -13.17 -11.71 -14.68
N ARG A 61 -12.86 -10.42 -14.78
CA ARG A 61 -11.51 -9.91 -14.97
C ARG A 61 -11.02 -9.32 -13.65
N THR A 62 -9.86 -9.77 -13.19
CA THR A 62 -9.24 -9.23 -11.98
C THR A 62 -8.13 -8.27 -12.35
N ALA A 63 -8.13 -7.10 -11.72
CA ALA A 63 -7.00 -6.17 -11.78
C ALA A 63 -6.44 -5.97 -10.36
N ALA A 64 -5.20 -6.38 -10.16
CA ALA A 64 -4.47 -6.21 -8.91
C ALA A 64 -3.88 -4.81 -8.83
N LEU A 65 -4.49 -3.94 -8.03
CA LEU A 65 -4.00 -2.57 -7.78
C LEU A 65 -2.72 -2.55 -6.92
N TRP A 66 -2.39 -3.68 -6.30
CA TRP A 66 -1.24 -3.86 -5.43
C TRP A 66 0.01 -4.37 -6.16
N THR A 67 -0.09 -4.71 -7.43
CA THR A 67 1.05 -5.07 -8.29
C THR A 67 1.30 -3.99 -9.33
N PRO A 68 2.55 -3.76 -9.75
CA PRO A 68 2.82 -2.93 -10.92
C PRO A 68 2.03 -3.45 -12.13
N ALA A 69 1.50 -2.52 -12.95
CA ALA A 69 0.86 -2.89 -14.20
C ALA A 69 1.88 -3.64 -15.09
N GLY A 70 1.54 -4.85 -15.53
CA GLY A 70 2.40 -5.63 -16.42
C GLY A 70 3.52 -6.41 -15.75
N SER A 71 3.32 -6.96 -14.53
CA SER A 71 4.25 -7.95 -13.97
C SER A 71 4.16 -9.29 -14.73
N ASP A 72 4.56 -9.28 -16.00
CA ASP A 72 4.92 -10.50 -16.70
C ASP A 72 6.03 -11.19 -15.93
N ARG A 73 5.92 -12.52 -15.85
CA ARG A 73 6.78 -13.45 -15.09
C ARG A 73 8.29 -13.37 -15.41
N ALA A 74 8.71 -12.44 -16.27
CA ALA A 74 10.10 -12.18 -16.64
C ALA A 74 10.86 -11.29 -15.62
N ALA A 75 10.15 -10.59 -14.72
CA ALA A 75 10.78 -9.83 -13.62
C ALA A 75 11.13 -10.70 -12.39
N ASP A 76 11.04 -12.03 -12.52
CA ASP A 76 11.20 -13.00 -11.43
C ASP A 76 12.68 -13.31 -11.11
N ARG A 77 13.58 -12.34 -11.31
CA ARG A 77 14.83 -12.31 -10.54
C ARG A 77 14.48 -11.81 -9.14
N GLY A 78 13.84 -12.69 -8.37
CA GLY A 78 13.42 -12.40 -7.02
C GLY A 78 14.59 -11.88 -6.19
N TYR A 79 14.32 -10.87 -5.37
CA TYR A 79 15.27 -10.33 -4.40
C TYR A 79 15.89 -11.45 -3.57
N GLY A 80 17.22 -11.55 -3.58
CA GLY A 80 17.99 -12.45 -2.74
C GLY A 80 17.98 -12.00 -1.27
N ARG A 81 18.66 -12.76 -0.40
CA ARG A 81 18.67 -12.45 1.05
C ARG A 81 19.26 -11.09 1.37
N ARG A 82 20.27 -10.65 0.62
CA ARG A 82 20.94 -9.36 0.83
C ARG A 82 20.01 -8.22 0.44
N GLU A 83 19.41 -8.30 -0.73
CA GLU A 83 18.53 -7.26 -1.27
C GLU A 83 17.27 -7.13 -0.39
N ARG A 84 16.77 -8.24 0.17
CA ARG A 84 15.69 -8.23 1.18
C ARG A 84 16.05 -7.49 2.46
N ARG A 85 17.29 -7.63 2.94
CA ARG A 85 17.78 -6.90 4.13
C ARG A 85 17.94 -5.42 3.84
N LEU A 86 18.50 -5.06 2.68
CA LEU A 86 18.58 -3.66 2.26
C LEU A 86 17.20 -3.03 2.13
N TYR A 87 16.25 -3.70 1.49
CA TYR A 87 14.86 -3.23 1.42
C TYR A 87 14.27 -2.95 2.79
N ALA A 88 14.43 -3.90 3.73
CA ALA A 88 13.93 -3.75 5.10
C ALA A 88 14.59 -2.57 5.83
N HIS A 89 15.89 -2.39 5.65
CA HIS A 89 16.64 -1.28 6.24
C HIS A 89 16.13 0.08 5.71
N HIS A 90 16.03 0.25 4.39
CA HIS A 90 15.54 1.51 3.81
C HIS A 90 14.08 1.80 4.14
N MET A 91 13.24 0.77 4.25
CA MET A 91 11.86 0.92 4.76
C MET A 91 11.82 1.39 6.22
N ALA A 92 12.72 0.89 7.06
CA ALA A 92 12.79 1.30 8.47
C ALA A 92 13.27 2.76 8.62
N GLU A 93 14.30 3.17 7.86
CA GLU A 93 14.75 4.57 7.81
C GLU A 93 13.64 5.51 7.34
N LEU A 94 12.91 5.12 6.29
CA LEU A 94 11.77 5.88 5.80
C LEU A 94 10.67 6.00 6.85
N ALA A 95 10.29 4.88 7.48
CA ALA A 95 9.26 4.86 8.53
C ALA A 95 9.66 5.72 9.73
N ALA A 96 10.93 5.65 10.16
CA ALA A 96 11.46 6.48 11.23
C ALA A 96 11.37 7.97 10.90
N GLY A 97 11.75 8.37 9.69
CA GLY A 97 11.64 9.76 9.23
C GLY A 97 10.20 10.27 9.21
N VAL A 98 9.26 9.47 8.68
CA VAL A 98 7.83 9.81 8.63
C VAL A 98 7.23 9.94 10.03
N CYS A 99 7.52 8.98 10.92
CA CYS A 99 6.98 8.96 12.28
C CYS A 99 7.56 10.09 13.14
N ALA A 100 8.86 10.37 13.04
CA ALA A 100 9.49 11.47 13.76
C ALA A 100 8.95 12.84 13.30
N GLY A 101 8.62 13.01 12.01
CA GLY A 101 7.96 14.22 11.48
C GLY A 101 6.63 14.57 12.16
N GLY A 102 5.90 13.57 12.66
CA GLY A 102 4.63 13.75 13.39
C GLY A 102 4.78 14.28 14.82
N GLU A 103 5.91 13.97 15.48
CA GLU A 103 6.18 14.42 16.85
C GLU A 103 6.54 15.92 16.90
N TYR A 104 7.18 16.45 15.86
CA TYR A 104 7.49 17.88 15.75
C TYR A 104 6.24 18.76 15.57
N ALA A 105 5.20 18.25 14.89
CA ALA A 105 3.94 18.97 14.72
C ALA A 105 3.08 19.00 15.99
N ALA A 106 3.24 18.02 16.89
CA ALA A 106 2.51 17.96 18.16
C ALA A 106 3.14 18.85 19.26
N GLY A 107 4.45 19.10 19.19
CA GLY A 107 5.17 19.96 20.14
C GLY A 107 4.88 21.46 19.97
N GLU A 108 4.44 21.90 18.79
CA GLU A 108 4.20 23.32 18.48
C GLU A 108 2.90 23.87 19.10
N TYR A 109 1.97 23.01 19.54
CA TYR A 109 0.71 23.40 20.17
C TYR A 109 0.73 23.36 21.72
N ALA A 110 1.83 22.95 22.35
CA ALA A 110 1.93 22.79 23.82
C ALA A 110 2.69 23.95 24.52
N GLY A 111 2.97 25.05 23.82
CA GLY A 111 3.79 26.16 24.32
C GLY A 111 3.02 27.47 24.53
N GLY A 112 1.89 27.44 25.23
CA GLY A 112 1.17 28.65 25.62
C GLY A 112 1.35 28.99 27.10
N GLN A 113 2.25 29.93 27.42
CA GLN A 113 2.06 31.12 28.30
C GLN A 113 3.32 31.56 29.09
N TYR A 114 3.82 32.74 28.69
CA TYR A 114 4.58 33.81 29.38
C TYR A 114 5.74 33.49 30.36
N ALA A 115 6.96 33.91 30.00
CA ALA A 115 7.65 35.04 30.66
C ALA A 115 8.97 35.38 29.93
N GLY A 116 9.31 36.66 29.88
CA GLY A 116 10.40 37.22 29.06
C GLY A 116 11.82 36.92 29.57
N GLY A 117 12.79 37.10 28.66
CA GLY A 117 14.21 37.07 28.99
C GLY A 117 15.10 36.66 27.81
N GLU A 118 15.65 37.67 27.14
CA GLU A 118 16.94 37.71 26.42
C GLU A 118 17.25 36.71 25.29
N ARG A 119 17.50 37.30 24.11
CA ARG A 119 17.91 36.66 22.86
C ARG A 119 19.41 36.31 22.90
N GLY A 120 19.73 35.03 23.07
CA GLY A 120 21.05 34.45 22.79
C GLY A 120 20.96 33.42 21.64
N PRO A 121 21.94 33.34 20.71
CA PRO A 121 21.87 32.42 19.58
C PRO A 121 22.52 31.07 19.93
N ALA A 122 21.74 30.01 20.10
CA ALA A 122 22.27 28.64 20.06
C ALA A 122 21.16 27.59 19.90
N GLY A 123 21.23 26.82 18.80
CA GLY A 123 20.97 25.39 18.86
C GLY A 123 19.56 24.86 18.58
N GLY A 124 18.82 25.46 17.64
CA GLY A 124 17.56 24.89 17.13
C GLY A 124 17.72 23.87 15.99
N GLU A 125 18.93 23.32 15.77
CA GLU A 125 19.26 22.66 14.49
C GLU A 125 19.20 21.12 14.47
N ARG A 126 18.94 20.41 15.57
CA ARG A 126 19.39 18.99 15.62
C ARG A 126 18.35 17.89 15.72
N ALA A 127 17.07 18.22 15.81
CA ALA A 127 16.02 17.20 15.89
C ALA A 127 15.36 16.97 14.51
N GLY A 128 14.91 18.04 13.84
CA GLY A 128 14.28 17.97 12.52
C GLY A 128 15.21 17.45 11.41
N GLY A 129 16.49 17.85 11.42
CA GLY A 129 17.45 17.41 10.41
C GLY A 129 17.74 15.90 10.41
N GLY A 130 17.58 15.23 11.55
CA GLY A 130 17.73 13.77 11.65
C GLY A 130 16.55 13.02 11.04
N ALA A 131 15.32 13.51 11.24
CA ALA A 131 14.11 12.93 10.65
C ALA A 131 14.09 13.11 9.13
N ASP A 132 14.45 14.30 8.64
CA ASP A 132 14.56 14.59 7.21
C ASP A 132 15.66 13.74 6.54
N ALA A 133 16.79 13.55 7.23
CA ALA A 133 17.88 12.71 6.75
C ALA A 133 17.47 11.23 6.68
N ALA A 134 16.79 10.70 7.71
CA ALA A 134 16.29 9.32 7.72
C ALA A 134 15.23 9.10 6.62
N PHE A 135 14.31 10.06 6.46
CA PHE A 135 13.32 10.06 5.39
C PHE A 135 14.00 10.00 4.01
N ALA A 136 14.94 10.91 3.75
CA ALA A 136 15.65 10.98 2.48
C ALA A 136 16.49 9.71 2.22
N ALA A 137 17.24 9.24 3.22
CA ALA A 137 18.06 8.03 3.11
C ALA A 137 17.21 6.78 2.82
N GLY A 138 16.08 6.64 3.49
CA GLY A 138 15.11 5.57 3.23
C GLY A 138 14.52 5.65 1.82
N LEU A 139 14.05 6.84 1.42
CA LEU A 139 13.41 7.04 0.12
C LEU A 139 14.39 6.80 -1.04
N TYR A 140 15.58 7.41 -1.00
CA TYR A 140 16.57 7.26 -2.06
C TYR A 140 17.15 5.84 -2.10
N GLY A 141 17.38 5.21 -0.95
CA GLY A 141 17.80 3.81 -0.90
C GLY A 141 16.79 2.86 -1.54
N LEU A 142 15.49 3.06 -1.32
CA LEU A 142 14.44 2.28 -2.01
C LEU A 142 14.40 2.54 -3.52
N ALA A 143 14.61 3.80 -3.94
CA ALA A 143 14.63 4.17 -5.36
C ALA A 143 15.81 3.53 -6.09
N ASP A 144 16.99 3.53 -5.48
CA ASP A 144 18.20 2.92 -6.04
C ASP A 144 18.05 1.40 -6.17
N LEU A 145 17.53 0.77 -5.13
CA LEU A 145 17.23 -0.66 -5.10
C LEU A 145 16.21 -1.06 -6.19
N ALA A 146 15.21 -0.23 -6.43
CA ALA A 146 14.21 -0.46 -7.48
C ALA A 146 14.78 -0.25 -8.89
N ARG A 147 15.73 0.67 -9.06
CA ARG A 147 16.42 0.92 -10.33
C ARG A 147 17.34 -0.24 -10.72
N GLU A 148 18.03 -0.82 -9.73
CA GLU A 148 19.01 -1.89 -9.95
C GLU A 148 18.35 -3.27 -10.11
N TYR A 149 17.32 -3.58 -9.32
CA TYR A 149 16.72 -4.91 -9.25
C TYR A 149 15.26 -4.98 -9.72
N GLY A 150 14.67 -3.86 -10.15
CA GLY A 150 13.26 -3.76 -10.49
C GLY A 150 12.35 -3.64 -9.27
N ALA A 151 11.04 -3.63 -9.48
CA ALA A 151 10.09 -3.47 -8.38
C ALA A 151 10.19 -4.65 -7.38
N PRO A 152 10.21 -4.38 -6.06
CA PRO A 152 10.26 -5.45 -5.07
C PRO A 152 9.03 -6.36 -5.19
N PRO A 153 9.20 -7.69 -5.02
CA PRO A 153 8.12 -8.63 -5.13
C PRO A 153 7.02 -8.27 -4.13
N PRO A 154 5.75 -8.43 -4.49
CA PRO A 154 4.65 -7.95 -3.66
C PRO A 154 4.62 -8.48 -2.23
N ALA A 155 5.15 -9.68 -1.98
CA ALA A 155 5.25 -10.25 -0.63
C ALA A 155 6.13 -9.40 0.31
N LEU A 156 7.22 -8.81 -0.20
CA LEU A 156 8.11 -7.95 0.58
C LEU A 156 7.48 -6.60 0.90
N ARG A 157 6.63 -6.07 0.01
CA ARG A 157 5.93 -4.80 0.23
C ARG A 157 5.00 -4.86 1.45
N TYR A 158 4.40 -6.02 1.73
CA TYR A 158 3.48 -6.17 2.86
C TYR A 158 4.16 -6.72 4.13
N GLU A 159 4.95 -7.80 4.03
CA GLU A 159 5.50 -8.45 5.23
C GLU A 159 6.57 -7.60 5.91
N THR A 160 7.44 -6.97 5.11
CA THR A 160 8.55 -6.17 5.65
C THR A 160 8.08 -4.79 6.11
N ALA A 161 7.16 -4.16 5.37
CA ALA A 161 6.57 -2.89 5.79
C ALA A 161 5.80 -3.03 7.11
N VAL A 162 5.03 -4.11 7.28
CA VAL A 162 4.30 -4.37 8.53
C VAL A 162 5.24 -4.70 9.70
N ARG A 163 6.41 -5.28 9.46
CA ARG A 163 7.41 -5.51 10.52
C ARG A 163 8.25 -4.28 10.87
N ALA A 164 8.22 -3.24 10.03
CA ALA A 164 8.99 -2.01 10.22
C ALA A 164 8.18 -0.89 10.88
N LEU A 165 6.85 -1.06 11.00
CA LEU A 165 5.92 -0.22 11.77
C LEU A 165 5.65 -0.87 13.13
#